data_AF-A0A1I5F0V1-F1
#
_entry.id   AF-A0A1I5F0V1-F1
#
_cell.length_a   1.000
_cell.length_b   1.000
_cell.length_c   1.000
_cell.angle_alpha   90.00
_cell.angle_beta   90.00
_cell.angle_gamma   90.00
#
_symmetry.space_group_name_H-M   'P 1'
#
loop_
_entity.id
_entity.type
_entity.pdbx_description
1 polymer ?
#
loop_
_entity_poly.entity_id
_entity_poly.type
_entity_poly.pdbx_seq_one_letter_code
_entity_poly.pdbx_strand_id
1 'polypeptide(L)'
;MCAQCRAPSAREDWFAAGAPDSLAGRRRARSDLARAATTLLGGHGLRVEAPPGAMALHLRTPTGRGALVHRLDEVVEAAHRLTGRSVDPLDPRLLDEAGGATGR
;
A
#
# COMPACT_ATOMS: atom_id res chain seq x y z
N MET A 1 21.02 -7.31 -9.04
CA MET A 1 21.55 -6.15 -9.76
C MET A 1 20.73 -5.95 -11.02
N CYS A 2 20.15 -4.78 -11.26
CA CYS A 2 19.39 -4.52 -12.48
C CYS A 2 20.33 -4.49 -13.69
N ALA A 3 20.07 -5.27 -14.73
CA ALA A 3 20.93 -5.36 -15.91
C ALA A 3 21.02 -4.03 -16.70
N GLN A 4 20.00 -3.17 -16.58
CA GLN A 4 19.91 -1.93 -17.35
C GLN A 4 20.55 -0.73 -16.65
N CYS A 5 20.26 -0.51 -15.37
CA CYS A 5 20.71 0.68 -14.64
C CYS A 5 21.76 0.39 -13.56
N ARG A 6 22.14 -0.88 -13.36
CA ARG A 6 23.06 -1.35 -12.33
C ARG A 6 22.68 -0.97 -10.89
N ALA A 7 21.45 -0.49 -10.67
CA ALA A 7 20.95 -0.25 -9.33
C ALA A 7 21.03 -1.54 -8.50
N PRO A 8 21.38 -1.43 -7.20
CA PRO A 8 21.22 -2.54 -6.27
C PRO A 8 19.82 -3.11 -6.45
N SER A 9 19.70 -4.43 -6.58
CA SER A 9 18.37 -5.06 -6.47
C SER A 9 17.99 -5.02 -5.01
N ALA A 10 17.51 -3.87 -4.57
CA ALA A 10 16.81 -3.80 -3.31
C ALA A 10 15.61 -4.73 -3.44
N ARG A 11 15.39 -5.64 -2.48
CA ARG A 11 14.12 -6.39 -2.36
C ARG A 11 12.99 -5.47 -1.86
N GLU A 12 13.10 -4.20 -2.21
CA GLU A 12 12.22 -3.14 -1.79
C GLU A 12 11.20 -2.99 -2.91
N ASP A 13 9.96 -3.26 -2.57
CA ASP A 13 8.83 -2.97 -3.45
C ASP A 13 8.90 -1.52 -3.92
N TRP A 14 8.46 -1.25 -5.15
CA TRP A 14 8.58 0.04 -5.83
C TRP A 14 8.08 1.25 -5.03
N PHE A 15 7.16 1.06 -4.08
CA PHE A 15 6.67 2.13 -3.20
C PHE A 15 7.75 2.73 -2.30
N ALA A 16 8.86 2.01 -2.07
CA ALA A 16 9.99 2.47 -1.28
C ALA A 16 11.08 3.15 -2.14
N ALA A 17 10.84 3.35 -3.44
CA ALA A 17 11.78 4.05 -4.32
C ALA A 17 12.09 5.46 -3.79
N GLY A 18 13.38 5.79 -3.69
CA GLY A 18 13.85 7.08 -3.16
C GLY A 18 13.86 7.16 -1.62
N ALA A 19 13.36 6.15 -0.91
CA ALA A 19 13.55 6.07 0.53
C ALA A 19 15.02 5.76 0.86
N PRO A 20 15.56 6.27 1.98
CA PRO A 20 16.88 5.89 2.44
C PRO A 20 16.95 4.38 2.70
N ASP A 21 18.00 3.71 2.23
CA ASP A 21 18.27 2.29 2.50
C ASP A 21 18.66 2.09 3.98
N SER A 22 17.65 2.15 4.83
CA SER A 22 17.74 2.02 6.27
C SER A 22 16.43 1.44 6.78
N LEU A 23 16.45 0.78 7.94
CA LEU A 23 15.24 0.25 8.55
C LEU A 23 14.20 1.36 8.82
N ALA A 24 14.66 2.55 9.23
CA ALA A 24 13.79 3.69 9.47
C ALA A 24 13.17 4.23 8.16
N GLY A 25 13.96 4.34 7.09
CA GLY A 25 13.49 4.76 5.77
C GLY A 25 12.45 3.80 5.20
N ARG A 26 12.70 2.49 5.26
CA ARG A 26 11.74 1.45 4.85
C ARG A 26 10.44 1.51 5.66
N ARG A 27 10.53 1.70 6.98
CA ARG A 27 9.34 1.85 7.84
C ARG A 27 8.53 3.08 7.46
N ARG A 28 9.18 4.22 7.22
CA ARG A 28 8.51 5.45 6.78
C ARG A 28 7.80 5.24 5.44
N ALA A 29 8.50 4.69 4.44
CA ALA A 29 7.90 4.39 3.14
C ALA A 29 6.67 3.47 3.26
N ARG A 30 6.73 2.47 4.16
CA ARG A 30 5.60 1.58 4.46
C ARG A 30 4.42 2.34 5.08
N SER A 31 4.68 3.24 6.02
CA SER A 31 3.65 4.08 6.64
C SER A 31 3.01 5.05 5.66
N ASP A 32 3.81 5.65 4.77
CA ASP A 32 3.32 6.53 3.70
C ASP A 32 2.45 5.75 2.71
N LEU A 33 2.85 4.53 2.34
CA LEU A 33 2.02 3.63 1.55
C LEU A 33 0.70 3.29 2.25
N ALA A 34 0.73 2.96 3.54
CA ALA A 34 -0.50 2.65 4.29
C ALA A 34 -1.48 3.84 4.31
N ARG A 35 -0.95 5.06 4.43
CA ARG A 35 -1.75 6.29 4.35
C ARG A 35 -2.38 6.44 2.96
N ALA A 36 -1.59 6.34 1.91
CA ALA A 36 -2.09 6.45 0.53
C ALA A 36 -3.15 5.37 0.22
N ALA A 37 -2.88 4.12 0.61
CA ALA A 37 -3.81 3.01 0.42
C ALA A 37 -5.10 3.18 1.22
N THR A 38 -5.06 3.78 2.41
CA THR A 38 -6.28 4.11 3.18
C THR A 38 -7.12 5.16 2.48
N THR A 39 -6.50 6.19 1.89
CA THR A 39 -7.23 7.18 1.10
C THR A 39 -7.96 6.52 -0.06
N LEU A 40 -7.23 5.70 -0.84
CA LEU A 40 -7.79 5.01 -2.01
C LEU A 40 -8.89 4.02 -1.63
N LEU A 41 -8.65 3.17 -0.64
CA LEU A 41 -9.60 2.10 -0.30
C LEU A 41 -10.72 2.57 0.65
N GLY A 42 -10.72 3.85 1.03
CA GLY A 42 -11.72 4.43 1.92
C GLY A 42 -13.14 4.31 1.37
N GLY A 43 -13.34 4.52 0.07
CA GLY A 43 -14.63 4.32 -0.61
C GLY A 43 -15.14 2.87 -0.56
N HIS A 44 -14.23 1.90 -0.36
CA HIS A 44 -14.55 0.48 -0.19
C HIS A 44 -14.76 0.08 1.29
N GLY A 45 -14.72 1.05 2.22
CA GLY A 45 -14.85 0.81 3.65
C GLY A 45 -13.64 0.12 4.26
N LEU A 46 -12.47 0.18 3.62
CA LEU A 46 -11.25 -0.44 4.10
C LEU A 46 -10.30 0.61 4.67
N ARG A 47 -9.54 0.21 5.68
CA ARG A 47 -8.41 0.96 6.21
C ARG A 47 -7.14 0.13 6.14
N VAL A 48 -6.02 0.78 5.86
CA VAL A 48 -4.69 0.14 5.78
C VAL A 48 -3.79 0.74 6.85
N GLU A 49 -3.22 -0.13 7.68
CA GLU A 49 -2.28 0.24 8.74
C GLU A 49 -0.92 -0.37 8.46
N ALA A 50 0.16 0.31 8.85
CA ALA A 50 1.50 -0.29 8.91
C ALA A 50 1.85 -0.51 10.39
N PRO A 51 1.65 -1.74 10.92
CA PRO A 51 1.87 -1.99 12.34
C PRO A 51 3.33 -1.72 12.75
N PRO A 52 3.57 -1.08 13.91
CA PRO A 52 4.93 -0.83 14.37
C PRO A 52 5.68 -2.16 14.55
N GLY A 53 6.91 -2.22 14.04
CA GLY A 53 7.74 -3.42 14.12
C GLY A 53 7.46 -4.48 13.03
N ALA A 54 6.35 -4.39 12.29
CA ALA A 54 6.05 -5.30 11.20
C ALA A 54 6.48 -4.74 9.83
N MET A 55 7.12 -5.56 9.01
CA MET A 55 7.32 -5.27 7.58
C MET A 55 6.13 -5.79 6.78
N ALA A 56 4.93 -5.39 7.20
CA ALA A 56 3.64 -5.80 6.66
C ALA A 56 2.70 -4.59 6.59
N LEU A 57 1.62 -4.72 5.83
CA LEU A 57 0.45 -3.84 5.86
C LEU A 57 -0.70 -4.66 6.45
N HIS A 58 -1.57 -4.02 7.21
CA HIS A 58 -2.75 -4.64 7.78
C HIS A 58 -3.99 -3.96 7.20
N LEU A 59 -4.72 -4.68 6.36
CA LEU A 59 -6.03 -4.26 5.86
C LEU A 59 -7.09 -4.60 6.88
N ARG A 60 -8.02 -3.68 7.12
CA ARG A 60 -9.09 -3.84 8.12
C ARG A 60 -10.43 -3.33 7.58
N THR A 61 -11.49 -4.05 7.91
CA THR A 61 -12.88 -3.60 7.73
C THR A 61 -13.38 -2.90 9.01
N PRO A 62 -14.50 -2.16 8.96
CA PRO A 62 -15.09 -1.53 10.14
C PRO A 62 -15.61 -2.57 11.15
N THR A 63 -15.93 -3.78 10.66
CA THR A 63 -16.36 -4.92 11.47
C THR A 63 -15.21 -5.67 12.15
N GLY A 64 -13.97 -5.21 11.98
CA GLY A 64 -12.79 -5.77 12.64
C GLY A 64 -12.16 -6.97 11.93
N ARG A 65 -12.69 -7.43 10.80
CA ARG A 65 -12.01 -8.42 9.95
C ARG A 65 -10.79 -7.78 9.32
N GLY A 66 -9.72 -8.54 9.14
CA GLY A 66 -8.50 -8.01 8.54
C GLY A 66 -7.62 -9.06 7.88
N ALA A 67 -6.62 -8.59 7.15
CA ALA A 67 -5.62 -9.41 6.49
C ALA A 67 -4.25 -8.70 6.55
N LEU A 68 -3.21 -9.45 6.89
CA LEU A 68 -1.83 -8.99 6.74
C LEU A 68 -1.39 -9.27 5.30
N VAL A 69 -0.79 -8.26 4.68
CA VAL A 69 -0.23 -8.34 3.33
C VAL A 69 1.18 -7.77 3.31
N HIS A 70 2.04 -8.37 2.52
CA HIS A 70 3.44 -7.99 2.41
C HIS A 70 3.71 -7.17 1.16
N ARG A 71 2.97 -7.44 0.09
CA ARG A 71 3.16 -6.81 -1.21
C ARG A 71 1.91 -6.06 -1.65
N LEU A 72 2.06 -5.15 -2.62
CA LEU A 72 0.95 -4.33 -3.07
C LEU A 72 -0.08 -5.13 -3.89
N ASP A 73 0.35 -6.13 -4.65
CA ASP A 73 -0.56 -7.02 -5.40
C ASP A 73 -1.51 -7.79 -4.48
N GLU A 74 -1.05 -8.12 -3.27
CA GLU A 74 -1.87 -8.79 -2.26
C GLU A 74 -2.96 -7.88 -1.68
N VAL A 75 -2.84 -6.56 -1.78
CA VAL A 75 -3.82 -5.59 -1.25
C VAL A 75 -5.16 -5.73 -1.97
N VAL A 76 -5.15 -5.81 -3.30
CA VAL A 76 -6.38 -5.91 -4.12
C VAL A 76 -7.07 -7.24 -3.85
N GLU A 77 -6.31 -8.34 -3.82
CA GLU A 77 -6.85 -9.66 -3.52
C GLU A 77 -7.43 -9.72 -2.10
N ALA A 78 -6.72 -9.17 -1.11
CA ALA A 78 -7.20 -9.11 0.26
C ALA A 78 -8.45 -8.22 0.42
N ALA A 79 -8.50 -7.09 -0.29
CA ALA A 79 -9.68 -6.23 -0.33
C ALA A 79 -10.90 -6.97 -0.87
N HIS A 80 -10.74 -7.75 -1.95
CA HIS A 80 -11.80 -8.59 -2.50
C HIS A 80 -12.27 -9.63 -1.49
N ARG A 81 -11.35 -10.38 -0.86
CA ARG A 81 -11.70 -11.40 0.15
C ARG A 81 -12.43 -10.81 1.37
N LEU A 82 -12.08 -9.59 1.79
CA LEU A 82 -12.66 -8.94 2.96
C LEU A 82 -14.04 -8.32 2.68
N THR A 83 -14.25 -7.77 1.48
CA THR A 83 -15.45 -6.98 1.15
C THR A 83 -16.42 -7.69 0.20
N GLY A 84 -15.98 -8.75 -0.50
CA GLY A 84 -16.70 -9.41 -1.58
C GLY A 84 -16.85 -8.57 -2.85
N ARG A 85 -16.25 -7.37 -2.90
CA ARG A 85 -16.31 -6.45 -4.03
C ARG A 85 -15.00 -6.50 -4.80
N SER A 86 -15.07 -6.44 -6.13
CA SER A 86 -13.85 -6.23 -6.92
C SER A 86 -13.36 -4.79 -6.68
N VAL A 87 -12.04 -4.62 -6.52
CA VAL A 87 -11.39 -3.31 -6.49
C VAL A 87 -10.61 -3.21 -7.79
N ASP A 88 -11.03 -2.31 -8.67
CA ASP A 88 -10.25 -1.99 -9.87
C ASP A 88 -9.23 -0.90 -9.50
N PRO A 89 -7.92 -1.21 -9.48
CA PRO A 89 -6.89 -0.23 -9.13
C PRO A 89 -6.78 0.91 -10.17
N LEU A 90 -7.38 0.75 -11.35
CA LEU A 90 -7.42 1.75 -12.41
C LEU A 90 -8.79 2.42 -12.54
N ASP A 91 -9.71 2.22 -11.58
CA ASP A 91 -11.00 2.92 -11.55
C ASP A 91 -10.74 4.44 -11.52
N PRO A 92 -11.27 5.22 -12.48
CA PRO A 92 -11.11 6.67 -12.50
C PRO A 92 -11.48 7.35 -11.18
N ARG A 93 -12.48 6.85 -10.45
CA ARG A 93 -12.87 7.39 -9.14
C ARG A 93 -11.77 7.20 -8.10
N LEU A 94 -11.12 6.03 -8.12
CA LEU A 94 -10.00 5.70 -7.25
C LEU A 94 -8.79 6.59 -7.59
N LEU A 95 -8.55 6.82 -8.89
CA LEU A 95 -7.47 7.66 -9.37
C LEU A 95 -7.69 9.15 -9.05
N ASP A 96 -8.94 9.63 -9.10
CA ASP A 96 -9.30 10.99 -8.70
C ASP A 96 -9.08 11.20 -7.20
N GLU A 97 -9.45 10.21 -6.37
CA GLU A 97 -9.14 10.20 -4.93
C GLU A 97 -7.62 10.21 -4.65
N ALA A 98 -6.83 9.55 -5.50
CA ALA A 98 -5.36 9.58 -5.45
C ALA A 98 -4.78 10.94 -5.88
N GLY A 99 -5.29 11.49 -6.98
CA GLY A 99 -4.84 12.75 -7.58
C GLY A 99 -5.09 13.95 -6.68
N GLY A 100 -6.22 13.94 -5.94
CA GLY A 100 -6.52 14.95 -4.92
C GLY A 100 -5.54 15.01 -3.75
N ALA A 101 -4.75 13.93 -3.52
CA ALA A 101 -3.72 13.90 -2.48
C ALA A 101 -2.37 14.52 -2.91
N THR A 102 -2.15 14.73 -4.22
CA THR A 102 -0.88 15.26 -4.78
C THR A 102 -0.91 16.78 -4.99
N GLY A 103 -2.07 17.41 -4.74
CA GLY A 103 -2.30 18.86 -4.93
C GLY A 103 -2.12 19.74 -3.69
N ARG A 104 -1.29 19.36 -2.70
CA ARG A 104 -1.09 20.18 -1.49
C ARG A 104 0.36 20.22 -1.03
#